data_AF-A0A6J8DJK6-F1
#
_entry.id   AF-A0A6J8DJK6-F1
#
_cell.length_a   1.000
_cell.length_b   1.000
_cell.length_c   1.000
_cell.angle_alpha   90.00
_cell.angle_beta   90.00
_cell.angle_gamma   90.00
#
_symmetry.space_group_name_H-M   'P 1'
#
loop_
_entity.id
_entity.type
_entity.pdbx_description
1 polymer ?
#
loop_
_entity_poly.entity_id
_entity_poly.type
_entity_poly.pdbx_seq_one_letter_code
_entity_poly.pdbx_strand_id
1 'polypeptide(L)'
;MSGRGKGGKGLGKGGAKRHRKVLRDNIQGITKPAIRRLARRGGVKRISGLIYEETRGVLKVFLENVIRDAVTYTEHAKRKTVNAMDVVYALKRQGRRGKGGKAKAKAKSRSSRAGLQFPVGRIHRLLRKGNYAERVGAGAPVYLAAVLEYLAAEVLELAGNAARDNKKSRIIPRHLQLAIRNDEELNKLLSGVTIAQGGVLPNIQAVLLPKKTQKAAKKLPFQRLVREIAQDFKTDLRFQSSAVMALQEASEAYLVGLFEDTNLCAIHAKRVTIMPKDIQLARRIRGERA
;
A
#
# COMPACT_ATOMS: atom_id res chain seq x y z
N MET A 1 70.16 6.67 22.63
CA MET A 1 68.84 7.32 22.83
C MET A 1 67.92 6.89 21.69
N SER A 2 66.66 6.52 22.02
CA SER A 2 65.43 6.52 21.18
C SER A 2 65.48 5.87 19.77
N GLY A 3 64.62 4.94 19.36
CA GLY A 3 63.37 4.43 19.90
C GLY A 3 62.56 3.72 18.79
N ARG A 4 61.68 2.80 19.21
CA ARG A 4 60.41 2.30 18.58
C ARG A 4 60.09 2.71 17.13
N GLY A 5 59.58 1.86 16.24
CA GLY A 5 58.96 0.55 16.41
C GLY A 5 58.26 0.04 15.13
N LYS A 6 57.87 -1.24 15.19
CA LYS A 6 56.77 -1.98 14.55
C LYS A 6 56.34 -1.64 13.10
N GLY A 7 56.25 -2.69 12.28
CA GLY A 7 55.28 -2.73 11.19
C GLY A 7 55.46 -3.88 10.21
N GLY A 8 55.32 -5.13 10.65
CA GLY A 8 55.21 -6.26 9.73
C GLY A 8 54.07 -6.01 8.74
N LYS A 9 54.38 -5.98 7.44
CA LYS A 9 53.38 -5.97 6.37
C LYS A 9 52.64 -7.30 6.39
N GLY A 10 51.55 -7.35 7.15
CA GLY A 10 50.56 -8.41 7.05
C GLY A 10 50.02 -8.42 5.62
N LEU A 11 50.32 -9.48 4.88
CA LEU A 11 49.65 -9.81 3.63
C LEU A 11 48.15 -9.91 3.92
N GLY A 12 47.40 -8.87 3.54
CA GLY A 12 45.95 -8.87 3.67
C GLY A 12 45.40 -10.09 2.94
N LYS A 13 44.82 -11.03 3.68
CA LYS A 13 44.11 -12.17 3.12
C LYS A 13 43.08 -11.61 2.13
N GLY A 14 43.25 -11.94 0.85
CA GLY A 14 42.34 -11.56 -0.21
C GLY A 14 40.91 -11.85 0.23
N GLY A 15 40.07 -10.82 0.19
CA GLY A 15 38.69 -10.91 0.62
C GLY A 15 38.03 -12.13 0.00
N ALA A 16 37.46 -12.99 0.83
CA ALA A 16 36.71 -14.15 0.39
C ALA A 16 35.73 -13.70 -0.70
N LYS A 17 35.91 -14.19 -1.94
CA LYS A 17 34.93 -13.99 -3.01
C LYS A 17 33.60 -14.48 -2.46
N ARG A 18 32.66 -13.56 -2.21
CA ARG A 18 31.31 -13.90 -1.75
C ARG A 18 30.73 -14.87 -2.77
N HIS A 19 30.65 -16.15 -2.39
CA HIS A 19 29.90 -17.12 -3.16
C HIS A 19 28.50 -16.56 -3.38
N ARG A 20 28.14 -16.33 -4.65
CA ARG A 20 26.81 -15.88 -5.05
C ARG A 20 25.84 -16.96 -4.58
N LYS A 21 25.12 -16.66 -3.49
CA LYS A 21 24.16 -17.60 -2.89
C LYS A 21 23.14 -17.95 -3.98
N VAL A 22 23.13 -19.21 -4.40
CA VAL A 22 22.15 -19.73 -5.36
C VAL A 22 20.77 -19.45 -4.78
N LEU A 23 20.02 -18.55 -5.39
CA LEU A 23 18.64 -18.26 -5.03
C LEU A 23 17.83 -19.47 -5.51
N ARG A 24 17.57 -20.42 -4.62
CA ARG A 24 16.64 -21.53 -4.90
C ARG A 24 15.30 -21.23 -4.24
N ASP A 25 14.24 -21.23 -5.06
CA ASP A 25 12.81 -21.29 -4.71
C ASP A 25 12.34 -20.34 -3.60
N ASN A 26 12.63 -19.03 -3.72
CA ASN A 26 12.09 -18.04 -2.76
C ASN A 26 10.55 -17.90 -2.84
N ILE A 27 9.89 -18.54 -3.81
CA ILE A 27 8.43 -18.57 -3.93
C ILE A 27 7.77 -19.21 -2.70
N GLN A 28 8.45 -20.16 -2.02
CA GLN A 28 7.97 -20.74 -0.76
C GLN A 28 7.99 -19.74 0.40
N GLY A 29 8.74 -18.64 0.26
CA GLY A 29 8.69 -17.48 1.16
C GLY A 29 7.31 -16.80 1.19
N ILE A 30 6.47 -17.04 0.18
CA ILE A 30 5.05 -16.72 0.20
C ILE A 30 4.33 -17.82 0.98
N THR A 31 4.14 -17.57 2.28
CA THR A 31 3.64 -18.57 3.23
C THR A 31 2.14 -18.89 3.03
N LYS A 32 1.71 -20.11 3.38
CA LYS A 32 0.29 -20.51 3.36
C LYS A 32 -0.63 -19.53 4.13
N PRO A 33 -0.27 -19.00 5.31
CA PRO A 33 -1.05 -17.96 5.98
C PRO A 33 -1.18 -16.68 5.15
N ALA A 34 -0.15 -16.28 4.39
CA ALA A 34 -0.21 -15.10 3.53
C ALA A 34 -1.23 -15.26 2.41
N ILE A 35 -1.17 -16.38 1.71
CA ILE A 35 -2.16 -16.75 0.68
C ILE A 35 -3.56 -16.80 1.27
N ARG A 36 -3.72 -17.41 2.45
CA ARG A 36 -5.02 -17.48 3.14
C ARG A 36 -5.59 -16.10 3.42
N ARG A 37 -4.79 -15.14 3.88
CA ARG A 37 -5.27 -13.76 4.13
C ARG A 37 -5.70 -13.05 2.86
N LEU A 38 -4.96 -13.23 1.75
CA LEU A 38 -5.36 -12.69 0.44
C LEU A 38 -6.67 -13.30 -0.05
N ALA A 39 -6.81 -14.62 0.06
CA ALA A 39 -8.05 -15.32 -0.28
C ALA A 39 -9.24 -14.85 0.57
N ARG A 40 -9.04 -14.59 1.87
CA ARG A 40 -10.08 -13.98 2.72
C ARG A 40 -10.50 -12.59 2.23
N ARG A 41 -9.55 -11.77 1.78
CA ARG A 41 -9.85 -10.45 1.19
C ARG A 41 -10.69 -10.58 -0.09
N GLY A 42 -10.44 -11.60 -0.91
CA GLY A 42 -11.25 -11.92 -2.09
C GLY A 42 -12.55 -12.69 -1.82
N GLY A 43 -13.04 -12.73 -0.56
CA GLY A 43 -14.33 -13.34 -0.21
C GLY A 43 -14.34 -14.86 -0.07
N VAL A 44 -13.19 -15.54 -0.19
CA VAL A 44 -13.11 -17.00 -0.15
C VAL A 44 -13.33 -17.55 1.27
N LYS A 45 -14.28 -18.49 1.40
CA LYS A 45 -14.68 -19.11 2.68
C LYS A 45 -13.91 -20.39 3.04
N ARG A 46 -13.67 -21.29 2.10
CA ARG A 46 -12.87 -22.51 2.34
C ARG A 46 -11.91 -22.73 1.17
N ILE A 47 -10.69 -23.20 1.48
CA ILE A 47 -9.59 -23.31 0.53
C ILE A 47 -9.06 -24.73 0.56
N SER A 48 -9.02 -25.41 -0.60
CA SER A 48 -8.35 -26.70 -0.76
C SER A 48 -6.83 -26.59 -0.56
N GLY A 49 -6.18 -27.64 -0.04
CA GLY A 49 -4.73 -27.66 0.14
C GLY A 49 -3.91 -27.47 -1.14
N LEU A 50 -4.48 -27.86 -2.29
CA LEU A 50 -3.82 -27.74 -3.61
C LEU A 50 -3.76 -26.29 -4.13
N ILE A 51 -4.60 -25.40 -3.59
CA ILE A 51 -4.66 -23.98 -4.00
C ILE A 51 -3.36 -23.23 -3.67
N TYR A 52 -2.64 -23.62 -2.61
CA TYR A 52 -1.44 -22.90 -2.19
C TYR A 52 -0.32 -22.96 -3.23
N GLU A 53 -0.13 -24.11 -3.88
CA GLU A 53 0.88 -24.24 -4.93
C GLU A 53 0.41 -23.60 -6.23
N GLU A 54 -0.88 -23.77 -6.58
CA GLU A 54 -1.47 -23.10 -7.75
C GLU A 54 -1.32 -21.57 -7.67
N THR A 55 -1.64 -20.99 -6.51
CA THR A 55 -1.53 -19.54 -6.28
C THR A 55 -0.09 -19.06 -6.41
N ARG A 56 0.89 -19.87 -5.99
CA ARG A 56 2.31 -19.54 -6.11
C ARG A 56 2.78 -19.58 -7.56
N GLY A 57 2.37 -20.59 -8.33
CA GLY A 57 2.65 -20.65 -9.76
C GLY A 57 2.08 -19.43 -10.49
N VAL A 58 0.84 -19.09 -10.19
CA VAL A 58 0.15 -17.92 -10.77
C VAL A 58 0.84 -16.61 -10.38
N LEU A 59 1.24 -16.44 -9.11
CA LEU A 59 2.00 -15.28 -8.67
C LEU A 59 3.36 -15.17 -9.38
N LYS A 60 4.04 -16.30 -9.60
CA LYS A 60 5.33 -16.33 -10.29
C LYS A 60 5.19 -15.84 -11.74
N VAL A 61 4.22 -16.39 -12.48
CA VAL A 61 3.94 -15.98 -13.87
C VAL A 61 3.58 -14.48 -13.95
N PHE A 62 2.76 -13.99 -13.03
CA PHE A 62 2.43 -12.57 -12.97
C PHE A 62 3.68 -11.69 -12.75
N LEU A 63 4.52 -12.07 -11.77
CA LEU A 63 5.75 -11.34 -11.47
C LEU A 63 6.73 -11.37 -12.65
N GLU A 64 6.91 -12.52 -13.30
CA GLU A 64 7.74 -12.64 -14.50
C GLU A 64 7.32 -11.69 -15.61
N ASN A 65 6.01 -11.60 -15.90
CA ASN A 65 5.49 -10.70 -16.93
C ASN A 65 5.74 -9.23 -16.59
N VAL A 66 5.41 -8.81 -15.37
CA VAL A 66 5.59 -7.41 -14.95
C VAL A 66 7.06 -7.03 -14.84
N ILE A 67 7.91 -7.93 -14.32
CA ILE A 67 9.35 -7.69 -14.18
C ILE A 67 10.00 -7.62 -15.57
N ARG A 68 9.64 -8.49 -16.52
CA ARG A 68 10.13 -8.42 -17.90
C ARG A 68 9.88 -7.05 -18.53
N ASP A 69 8.65 -6.55 -18.42
CA ASP A 69 8.28 -5.24 -18.95
C ASP A 69 9.02 -4.10 -18.23
N ALA A 70 9.12 -4.15 -16.89
CA ALA A 70 9.82 -3.13 -16.10
C ALA A 70 11.33 -3.10 -16.38
N VAL A 71 11.96 -4.26 -16.58
CA VAL A 71 13.36 -4.38 -16.99
C VAL A 71 13.55 -3.74 -18.37
N THR A 72 12.66 -4.03 -19.32
CA THR A 72 12.71 -3.44 -20.67
C THR A 72 12.67 -1.90 -20.63
N TYR A 73 11.80 -1.30 -19.81
CA TYR A 73 11.77 0.16 -19.62
C TYR A 73 13.06 0.71 -19.00
N THR A 74 13.64 -0.02 -18.05
CA THR A 74 14.89 0.36 -17.38
C THR A 74 16.07 0.34 -18.36
N GLU A 75 16.11 -0.67 -19.23
CA GLU A 75 17.12 -0.82 -20.27
C GLU A 75 17.01 0.26 -21.35
N HIS A 76 15.80 0.54 -21.82
CA HIS A 76 15.56 1.60 -22.79
C HIS A 76 16.04 2.96 -22.26
N ALA A 77 15.88 3.20 -20.96
CA ALA A 77 16.37 4.40 -20.28
C ALA A 77 17.88 4.35 -19.92
N LYS A 78 18.62 3.31 -20.33
CA LYS A 78 20.05 3.08 -20.05
C LYS A 78 20.42 3.14 -18.56
N ARG A 79 19.48 2.75 -17.68
CA ARG A 79 19.68 2.71 -16.22
C ARG A 79 20.01 1.29 -15.75
N LYS A 80 20.70 1.17 -14.60
CA LYS A 80 20.92 -0.10 -13.89
C LYS A 80 20.00 -0.29 -12.68
N THR A 81 19.16 0.70 -12.40
CA THR A 81 18.23 0.71 -11.27
C THR A 81 16.80 0.81 -11.78
N VAL A 82 16.00 -0.21 -11.46
CA VAL A 82 14.55 -0.24 -11.68
C VAL A 82 13.88 0.67 -10.66
N ASN A 83 13.15 1.66 -11.15
CA ASN A 83 12.39 2.60 -10.33
C ASN A 83 10.89 2.21 -10.27
N ALA A 84 10.12 2.90 -9.45
CA ALA A 84 8.68 2.63 -9.33
C ALA A 84 7.91 2.95 -10.62
N MET A 85 8.37 3.94 -11.41
CA MET A 85 7.72 4.32 -12.67
C MET A 85 7.84 3.24 -13.74
N ASP A 86 8.96 2.53 -13.81
CA ASP A 86 9.18 1.40 -14.72
C ASP A 86 8.14 0.29 -14.45
N VAL A 87 7.86 0.03 -13.17
CA VAL A 87 6.82 -0.92 -12.72
C VAL A 87 5.41 -0.39 -13.04
N VAL A 88 5.15 0.90 -12.81
CA VAL A 88 3.84 1.52 -13.12
C VAL A 88 3.55 1.48 -14.62
N TYR A 89 4.55 1.74 -15.46
CA TYR A 89 4.39 1.68 -16.92
C TYR A 89 4.18 0.25 -17.41
N ALA A 90 4.92 -0.73 -16.84
CA ALA A 90 4.69 -2.15 -17.10
C ALA A 90 3.24 -2.56 -16.78
N LEU A 91 2.72 -2.16 -15.61
CA LEU A 91 1.34 -2.46 -15.22
C LEU A 91 0.31 -1.78 -16.13
N LYS A 92 0.55 -0.53 -16.55
CA LYS A 92 -0.33 0.19 -17.48
C LYS A 92 -0.41 -0.50 -18.84
N ARG A 93 0.69 -1.04 -19.35
CA ARG A 93 0.74 -1.78 -20.63
C ARG A 93 -0.15 -3.02 -20.60
N GLN A 94 -0.20 -3.73 -19.47
CA GLN A 94 -0.96 -4.98 -19.31
C GLN A 94 -2.49 -4.77 -19.14
N GLY A 95 -3.03 -3.61 -19.54
CA GLY A 95 -4.46 -3.29 -19.42
C GLY A 95 -4.93 -3.06 -17.98
N ARG A 96 -4.02 -3.10 -16.99
CA ARG A 96 -4.33 -2.79 -15.60
C ARG A 96 -4.31 -1.28 -15.40
N ARG A 97 -5.48 -0.66 -15.51
CA ARG A 97 -5.66 0.77 -15.20
C ARG A 97 -5.35 1.04 -13.73
N GLY A 98 -4.20 1.67 -13.49
CA GLY A 98 -4.21 2.87 -12.66
C GLY A 98 -5.11 3.91 -13.32
N LYS A 99 -6.05 4.49 -12.55
CA LYS A 99 -7.04 5.46 -13.06
C LYS A 99 -6.36 6.66 -13.75
N GLY A 100 -6.70 6.94 -15.01
CA GLY A 100 -6.42 8.24 -15.65
C GLY A 100 -6.79 8.35 -17.14
N GLY A 101 -7.64 9.32 -17.49
CA GLY A 101 -7.90 9.79 -18.86
C GLY A 101 -8.80 11.03 -18.84
N LYS A 102 -8.40 12.15 -19.46
CA LYS A 102 -9.12 13.44 -19.45
C LYS A 102 -9.81 13.73 -20.79
N ALA A 103 -11.11 14.04 -20.75
CA ALA A 103 -11.89 14.67 -21.81
C ALA A 103 -11.97 16.20 -21.60
N LYS A 104 -12.25 16.94 -22.68
CA LYS A 104 -12.33 18.41 -22.76
C LYS A 104 -13.26 19.00 -21.70
N ALA A 105 -12.82 20.02 -20.96
CA ALA A 105 -13.41 20.43 -19.68
C ALA A 105 -14.60 21.39 -19.83
N LYS A 106 -15.77 20.97 -19.33
CA LYS A 106 -16.88 21.88 -18.96
C LYS A 106 -16.40 22.89 -17.91
N ALA A 107 -17.02 24.07 -17.84
CA ALA A 107 -16.76 25.04 -16.78
C ALA A 107 -16.98 24.40 -15.41
N LYS A 108 -15.89 24.26 -14.64
CA LYS A 108 -15.90 23.64 -13.31
C LYS A 108 -15.94 24.72 -12.25
N SER A 109 -16.71 24.46 -11.18
CA SER A 109 -16.69 25.29 -9.99
C SER A 109 -15.27 25.37 -9.42
N ARG A 110 -14.94 26.44 -8.69
CA ARG A 110 -13.60 26.60 -8.09
C ARG A 110 -13.24 25.42 -7.17
N SER A 111 -14.21 24.89 -6.42
CA SER A 111 -14.07 23.66 -5.63
C SER A 111 -13.79 22.43 -6.52
N SER A 112 -14.59 22.19 -7.56
CA SER A 112 -14.39 21.07 -8.49
C SER A 112 -13.05 21.17 -9.26
N ARG A 113 -12.60 22.39 -9.56
CA ARG A 113 -11.30 22.64 -10.19
C ARG A 113 -10.13 22.39 -9.24
N ALA A 114 -10.29 22.73 -7.96
CA ALA A 114 -9.31 22.47 -6.91
C ALA A 114 -9.33 21.03 -6.39
N GLY A 115 -10.39 20.26 -6.69
CA GLY A 115 -10.56 18.89 -6.18
C GLY A 115 -10.97 18.82 -4.72
N LEU A 116 -11.58 19.89 -4.20
CA LEU A 116 -12.00 20.02 -2.81
C LEU A 116 -13.52 19.85 -2.69
N GLN A 117 -13.97 19.12 -1.68
CA GLN A 117 -15.39 19.06 -1.29
C GLN A 117 -15.83 20.37 -0.63
N PHE A 118 -14.92 21.04 0.10
CA PHE A 118 -15.22 22.28 0.80
C PHE A 118 -15.50 23.43 -0.20
N PRO A 119 -16.43 24.35 0.14
CA PRO A 119 -16.90 25.38 -0.79
C PRO A 119 -15.91 26.56 -0.90
N VAL A 120 -14.90 26.44 -1.77
CA VAL A 120 -13.87 27.46 -2.05
C VAL A 120 -14.49 28.83 -2.37
N GLY A 121 -15.57 28.86 -3.17
CA GLY A 121 -16.25 30.11 -3.50
C GLY A 121 -16.88 30.82 -2.29
N ARG A 122 -17.43 30.04 -1.35
CA ARG A 122 -18.01 30.55 -0.11
C ARG A 122 -16.90 31.07 0.82
N ILE A 123 -15.80 30.32 0.94
CA ILE A 123 -14.64 30.74 1.75
C ILE A 123 -14.05 32.04 1.23
N HIS A 124 -13.90 32.20 -0.09
CA HIS A 124 -13.45 33.47 -0.67
C HIS A 124 -14.41 34.62 -0.30
N ARG A 125 -15.73 34.40 -0.36
CA ARG A 125 -16.70 35.42 0.04
C ARG A 125 -16.58 35.77 1.53
N LEU A 126 -16.37 34.79 2.40
CA LEU A 126 -16.17 35.02 3.85
C LEU A 126 -14.87 35.78 4.14
N LEU A 127 -13.77 35.46 3.46
CA LEU A 127 -12.51 36.17 3.60
C LEU A 127 -12.64 37.66 3.21
N ARG A 128 -13.39 37.96 2.14
CA ARG A 128 -13.67 39.36 1.76
C ARG A 128 -14.60 40.05 2.75
N LYS A 129 -15.65 39.36 3.22
CA LYS A 129 -16.59 39.92 4.20
C LYS A 129 -15.92 40.23 5.55
N GLY A 130 -14.90 39.47 5.93
CA GLY A 130 -14.16 39.66 7.18
C GLY A 130 -13.20 40.85 7.18
N ASN A 131 -13.05 41.57 6.07
CA ASN A 131 -12.18 42.76 5.96
C ASN A 131 -10.75 42.54 6.47
N TYR A 132 -10.21 41.32 6.36
CA TYR A 132 -8.84 41.00 6.82
C TYR A 132 -7.75 41.66 5.96
N ALA A 133 -8.07 41.97 4.70
CA ALA A 133 -7.21 42.65 3.75
C ALA A 133 -8.06 43.32 2.67
N GLU A 134 -7.53 44.37 2.04
CA GLU A 134 -8.20 45.09 0.95
C GLU A 134 -8.48 44.18 -0.26
N ARG A 135 -7.58 43.23 -0.54
CA ARG A 135 -7.70 42.26 -1.63
C ARG A 135 -7.40 40.85 -1.15
N VAL A 136 -8.17 39.89 -1.66
CA VAL A 136 -7.97 38.46 -1.41
C VAL A 136 -7.61 37.78 -2.72
N GLY A 137 -6.38 37.25 -2.81
CA GLY A 137 -5.91 36.52 -3.99
C GLY A 137 -6.71 35.23 -4.23
N ALA A 138 -6.82 34.79 -5.48
CA ALA A 138 -7.62 33.62 -5.84
C ALA A 138 -7.13 32.30 -5.22
N GLY A 139 -5.84 32.21 -4.86
CA GLY A 139 -5.23 31.04 -4.22
C GLY A 139 -5.49 30.92 -2.72
N ALA A 140 -5.63 32.04 -2.00
CA ALA A 140 -5.87 32.06 -0.56
C ALA A 140 -7.09 31.22 -0.11
N PRO A 141 -8.30 31.36 -0.72
CA PRO A 141 -9.45 30.55 -0.35
C PRO A 141 -9.31 29.08 -0.73
N VAL A 142 -8.49 28.75 -1.74
CA VAL A 142 -8.20 27.36 -2.11
C VAL A 142 -7.31 26.72 -1.04
N TYR A 143 -6.25 27.42 -0.64
CA TYR A 143 -5.33 26.94 0.40
C TYR A 143 -6.05 26.74 1.73
N LEU A 144 -6.83 27.73 2.16
CA LEU A 144 -7.60 27.63 3.40
C LEU A 144 -8.64 26.49 3.33
N ALA A 145 -9.35 26.34 2.21
CA ALA A 145 -10.28 25.24 2.03
C ALA A 145 -9.59 23.87 2.11
N ALA A 146 -8.40 23.73 1.52
CA ALA A 146 -7.63 22.50 1.55
C ALA A 146 -7.20 22.12 2.96
N VAL A 147 -6.69 23.09 3.74
CA VAL A 147 -6.29 22.85 5.14
C VAL A 147 -7.49 22.48 6.01
N LEU A 148 -8.61 23.17 5.86
CA LEU A 148 -9.83 22.87 6.61
C LEU A 148 -10.41 21.50 6.23
N GLU A 149 -10.40 21.15 4.95
CA GLU A 149 -10.87 19.84 4.48
C GLU A 149 -9.97 18.71 4.99
N TYR A 150 -8.65 18.92 4.96
CA TYR A 150 -7.69 17.97 5.50
C TYR A 150 -7.91 17.71 6.99
N LEU A 151 -7.97 18.75 7.81
CA LEU A 151 -8.19 18.61 9.26
C LEU A 151 -9.54 17.96 9.57
N ALA A 152 -10.60 18.33 8.86
CA ALA A 152 -11.92 17.74 9.04
C ALA A 152 -11.94 16.25 8.65
N ALA A 153 -11.27 15.89 7.54
CA ALA A 153 -11.18 14.51 7.11
C ALA A 153 -10.42 13.64 8.11
N GLU A 154 -9.28 14.12 8.61
CA GLU A 154 -8.46 13.42 9.61
C GLU A 154 -9.27 13.14 10.90
N VAL A 155 -9.91 14.19 11.45
CA VAL A 155 -10.73 14.06 12.67
C VAL A 155 -11.91 13.09 12.44
N LEU A 156 -12.58 13.16 11.29
CA LEU A 156 -13.70 12.29 10.97
C LEU A 156 -13.29 10.83 10.70
N GLU A 157 -12.11 10.61 10.10
CA GLU A 157 -11.57 9.27 9.88
C GLU A 157 -11.24 8.58 11.21
N LEU A 158 -10.52 9.27 12.09
CA LEU A 158 -10.19 8.79 13.43
C LEU A 158 -11.46 8.56 14.27
N ALA A 159 -12.42 9.50 14.24
CA ALA A 159 -13.68 9.35 14.96
C ALA A 159 -14.56 8.24 14.36
N GLY A 160 -14.52 8.04 13.03
CA GLY A 160 -15.19 6.95 12.34
C GLY A 160 -14.61 5.59 12.72
N ASN A 161 -13.28 5.49 12.90
CA ASN A 161 -12.62 4.30 13.44
C ASN A 161 -13.09 4.02 14.86
N ALA A 162 -13.05 5.03 15.75
CA ALA A 162 -13.52 4.89 17.12
C ALA A 162 -15.01 4.47 17.20
N ALA A 163 -15.86 4.98 16.29
CA ALA A 163 -17.25 4.56 16.19
C ALA A 163 -17.40 3.08 15.81
N ARG A 164 -16.65 2.65 14.79
CA ARG A 164 -16.65 1.25 14.31
C ARG A 164 -16.13 0.28 15.37
N ASP A 165 -15.09 0.66 16.10
CA ASP A 165 -14.52 -0.14 17.19
C ASP A 165 -15.55 -0.34 18.32
N ASN A 166 -16.36 0.69 18.59
CA ASN A 166 -17.50 0.62 19.51
C ASN A 166 -18.76 -0.02 18.90
N LYS A 167 -18.67 -0.61 17.70
CA LYS A 167 -19.77 -1.23 16.95
C LYS A 167 -20.96 -0.27 16.73
N LYS A 168 -20.67 1.02 16.54
CA LYS A 168 -21.67 2.05 16.22
C LYS A 168 -21.46 2.55 14.79
N SER A 169 -22.58 2.75 14.08
CA SER A 169 -22.57 3.35 12.73
C SER A 169 -22.57 4.88 12.75
N ARG A 170 -22.98 5.49 13.87
CA ARG A 170 -23.07 6.94 14.06
C ARG A 170 -21.89 7.45 14.87
N ILE A 171 -21.24 8.51 14.39
CA ILE A 171 -20.25 9.29 15.15
C ILE A 171 -21.00 10.13 16.20
N ILE A 172 -20.57 10.03 17.46
CA ILE A 172 -21.09 10.81 18.59
C ILE A 172 -19.94 11.61 19.22
N PRO A 173 -20.20 12.62 20.08
CA PRO A 173 -19.14 13.44 20.67
C PRO A 173 -18.05 12.64 21.40
N ARG A 174 -18.41 11.51 22.02
CA ARG A 174 -17.46 10.54 22.58
C ARG A 174 -16.40 10.08 21.57
N HIS A 175 -16.79 9.77 20.34
CA HIS A 175 -15.88 9.31 19.30
C HIS A 175 -14.92 10.42 18.86
N LEU A 176 -15.39 11.67 18.80
CA LEU A 176 -14.54 12.83 18.53
C LEU A 176 -13.53 13.06 19.67
N GLN A 177 -13.97 12.96 20.92
CA GLN A 177 -13.08 13.06 22.08
C GLN A 177 -12.00 11.98 22.07
N LEU A 178 -12.37 10.72 21.81
CA LEU A 178 -11.40 9.62 21.71
C LEU A 178 -10.42 9.83 20.54
N ALA A 179 -10.90 10.27 19.39
CA ALA A 179 -10.07 10.52 18.21
C ALA A 179 -9.04 11.63 18.46
N ILE A 180 -9.51 12.80 18.93
CA ILE A 180 -8.67 13.98 19.11
C ILE A 180 -7.67 13.78 20.26
N ARG A 181 -8.09 13.17 21.36
CA ARG A 181 -7.23 13.07 22.56
C ARG A 181 -6.22 11.92 22.51
N ASN A 182 -6.46 10.90 21.68
CA ASN A 182 -5.49 9.82 21.44
C ASN A 182 -4.47 10.16 20.35
N ASP A 183 -4.68 11.24 19.61
CA ASP A 183 -3.76 11.74 18.59
C ASP A 183 -2.92 12.89 19.16
N GLU A 184 -1.59 12.79 19.10
CA GLU A 184 -0.70 13.78 19.73
C GLU A 184 -0.81 15.17 19.09
N GLU A 185 -0.92 15.22 17.76
CA GLU A 185 -0.95 16.48 17.01
C GLU A 185 -2.28 17.20 17.19
N LEU A 186 -3.39 16.46 17.07
CA LEU A 186 -4.74 16.99 17.27
C LEU A 186 -4.99 17.36 18.73
N ASN A 187 -4.50 16.58 19.69
CA ASN A 187 -4.62 16.91 21.10
C ASN A 187 -3.89 18.22 21.44
N LYS A 188 -2.72 18.44 20.84
CA LYS A 188 -1.98 19.69 21.00
C LYS A 188 -2.70 20.86 20.33
N LEU A 189 -3.13 20.67 19.08
CA LEU A 189 -3.84 21.68 18.29
C LEU A 189 -5.16 22.12 18.94
N LEU A 190 -5.89 21.18 19.54
CA LEU A 190 -7.21 21.38 20.15
C LEU A 190 -7.16 21.33 21.70
N SER A 191 -5.99 21.60 22.28
CA SER A 191 -5.77 21.55 23.73
C SER A 191 -6.76 22.43 24.51
N GLY A 192 -7.01 23.64 24.02
CA GLY A 192 -7.96 24.60 24.61
C GLY A 192 -9.44 24.38 24.24
N VAL A 193 -9.77 23.37 23.44
CA VAL A 193 -11.16 23.12 23.01
C VAL A 193 -11.83 22.11 23.93
N THR A 194 -12.97 22.49 24.51
CA THR A 194 -13.81 21.58 25.32
C THR A 194 -14.82 20.87 24.43
N ILE A 195 -14.76 19.54 24.40
CA ILE A 195 -15.73 18.70 23.66
C ILE A 195 -16.83 18.26 24.61
N ALA A 196 -17.95 18.97 24.58
CA ALA A 196 -19.13 18.62 25.35
C ALA A 196 -19.61 17.19 25.00
N GLN A 197 -20.09 16.44 25.99
CA GLN A 197 -20.55 15.04 25.85
C GLN A 197 -19.46 14.04 25.39
N GLY A 198 -18.19 14.44 25.41
CA GLY A 198 -17.06 13.60 25.02
C GLY A 198 -16.64 12.55 26.06
N GLY A 199 -16.99 12.75 27.34
CA GLY A 199 -16.52 11.92 28.45
C GLY A 199 -15.00 11.93 28.65
N VAL A 200 -14.48 11.04 29.51
CA VAL A 200 -13.04 10.94 29.86
C VAL A 200 -12.30 9.83 29.10
N LEU A 201 -11.04 10.01 28.73
CA LEU A 201 -10.27 8.96 28.03
C LEU A 201 -10.18 7.66 28.87
N PRO A 202 -10.33 6.46 28.26
CA PRO A 202 -10.11 5.20 28.96
C PRO A 202 -8.67 5.11 29.43
N ASN A 203 -8.47 4.90 30.73
CA ASN A 203 -7.16 4.64 31.32
C ASN A 203 -7.14 3.21 31.85
N ILE A 204 -6.26 2.35 31.33
CA ILE A 204 -6.08 0.98 31.79
C ILE A 204 -4.68 0.90 32.42
N GLN A 205 -4.61 0.46 33.68
CA GLN A 205 -3.34 0.27 34.37
C GLN A 205 -2.48 -0.76 33.62
N ALA A 206 -1.20 -0.44 33.44
CA ALA A 206 -0.27 -1.23 32.61
C ALA A 206 -0.15 -2.72 33.01
N VAL A 207 -0.46 -3.04 34.27
CA VAL A 207 -0.48 -4.41 34.80
C VAL A 207 -1.53 -5.31 34.13
N LEU A 208 -2.58 -4.73 33.54
CA LEU A 208 -3.72 -5.47 32.96
C LEU A 208 -3.57 -5.76 31.44
N LEU A 209 -2.50 -5.30 30.79
CA LEU A 209 -2.33 -5.47 29.34
C LEU A 209 -1.68 -6.82 28.97
N PRO A 210 -2.27 -7.62 28.08
CA PRO A 210 -1.62 -8.82 27.52
C PRO A 210 -0.45 -8.47 26.59
N LYS A 211 0.63 -9.25 26.59
CA LYS A 211 1.81 -9.06 25.71
C LYS A 211 1.45 -9.38 24.23
N LYS A 212 1.80 -8.47 23.28
CA LYS A 212 1.38 -8.50 21.85
C LYS A 212 2.22 -9.43 20.92
N THR A 213 1.59 -9.96 19.86
CA THR A 213 2.15 -10.87 18.81
C THR A 213 2.16 -10.23 17.38
N GLN A 214 3.04 -10.68 16.46
CA GLN A 214 3.50 -9.99 15.20
C GLN A 214 2.70 -10.20 13.88
N LYS A 215 2.94 -9.28 12.89
CA LYS A 215 2.44 -9.22 11.49
C LYS A 215 2.72 -10.46 10.62
N ALA A 216 1.99 -10.55 9.51
CA ALA A 216 1.60 -11.83 8.93
C ALA A 216 2.37 -12.27 7.66
N ALA A 217 3.13 -11.39 6.98
CA ALA A 217 4.15 -11.75 5.98
C ALA A 217 5.34 -10.79 6.09
N LYS A 218 6.57 -11.30 5.98
CA LYS A 218 7.79 -10.53 6.23
C LYS A 218 8.25 -9.86 4.92
N LYS A 219 8.71 -8.60 4.99
CA LYS A 219 9.19 -7.77 3.86
C LYS A 219 10.37 -8.39 3.09
N LEU A 220 11.17 -9.21 3.79
CA LEU A 220 12.43 -9.76 3.29
C LEU A 220 12.26 -10.94 2.29
N PRO A 221 11.36 -11.93 2.53
CA PRO A 221 11.04 -12.98 1.55
C PRO A 221 10.58 -12.50 0.18
N PHE A 222 9.62 -11.55 0.11
CA PHE A 222 9.07 -11.07 -1.17
C PHE A 222 10.14 -10.35 -2.01
N GLN A 223 10.99 -9.55 -1.36
CA GLN A 223 12.10 -8.88 -2.03
C GLN A 223 13.10 -9.88 -2.64
N ARG A 224 13.34 -11.03 -2.00
CA ARG A 224 14.24 -12.07 -2.53
C ARG A 224 13.65 -12.71 -3.78
N LEU A 225 12.35 -13.01 -3.78
CA LEU A 225 11.64 -13.54 -4.95
C LEU A 225 11.72 -12.61 -6.16
N VAL A 226 11.47 -11.31 -5.96
CA VAL A 226 11.58 -10.30 -7.04
C VAL A 226 12.99 -10.28 -7.64
N ARG A 227 14.02 -10.36 -6.79
CA ARG A 227 15.42 -10.36 -7.24
C ARG A 227 15.82 -11.65 -7.96
N GLU A 228 15.28 -12.78 -7.53
CA GLU A 228 15.46 -14.08 -8.21
C GLU A 228 14.89 -14.02 -9.62
N ILE A 229 13.61 -13.67 -9.77
CA ILE A 229 12.95 -13.58 -11.08
C ILE A 229 13.64 -12.55 -12.00
N ALA A 230 14.09 -11.42 -11.44
CA ALA A 230 14.77 -10.41 -12.24
C ALA A 230 16.14 -10.86 -12.78
N GLN A 231 16.83 -11.78 -12.10
CA GLN A 231 18.12 -12.29 -12.54
C GLN A 231 18.01 -13.13 -13.82
N ASP A 232 16.85 -13.74 -14.07
CA ASP A 232 16.59 -14.54 -15.27
C ASP A 232 16.48 -13.67 -16.55
N PHE A 233 16.17 -12.38 -16.38
CA PHE A 233 16.10 -11.43 -17.49
C PHE A 233 17.39 -10.62 -17.66
N LYS A 234 17.97 -10.15 -16.55
CA LYS A 234 19.21 -9.37 -16.57
C LYS A 234 19.96 -9.48 -15.26
N THR A 235 21.25 -9.80 -15.37
CA THR A 235 22.18 -9.80 -14.24
C THR A 235 22.50 -8.36 -13.79
N ASP A 236 22.78 -8.18 -12.51
CA ASP A 236 23.25 -6.91 -11.90
C ASP A 236 22.27 -5.72 -11.87
N LEU A 237 20.96 -5.98 -12.00
CA LEU A 237 19.95 -4.96 -11.76
C LEU A 237 19.75 -4.65 -10.26
N ARG A 238 19.63 -3.35 -9.96
CA ARG A 238 19.23 -2.85 -8.64
C ARG A 238 17.75 -2.48 -8.66
N PHE A 239 17.05 -2.77 -7.56
CA PHE A 239 15.66 -2.36 -7.38
C PHE A 239 15.59 -1.30 -6.27
N GLN A 240 14.94 -0.17 -6.56
CA GLN A 240 14.58 0.79 -5.54
C GLN A 240 13.56 0.17 -4.58
N SER A 241 13.58 0.58 -3.30
CA SER A 241 12.60 0.11 -2.30
C SER A 241 11.16 0.35 -2.73
N SER A 242 10.88 1.51 -3.32
CA SER A 242 9.56 1.88 -3.87
C SER A 242 9.12 0.98 -5.03
N ALA A 243 10.04 0.54 -5.89
CA ALA A 243 9.75 -0.39 -6.98
C ALA A 243 9.34 -1.77 -6.45
N VAL A 244 10.03 -2.28 -5.41
CA VAL A 244 9.68 -3.53 -4.74
C VAL A 244 8.31 -3.43 -4.06
N MET A 245 7.99 -2.28 -3.44
CA MET A 245 6.67 -2.07 -2.83
C MET A 245 5.57 -2.02 -3.88
N ALA A 246 5.80 -1.35 -5.02
CA ALA A 246 4.84 -1.29 -6.13
C ALA A 246 4.56 -2.70 -6.70
N LEU A 247 5.60 -3.54 -6.85
CA LEU A 247 5.44 -4.93 -7.25
C LEU A 247 4.65 -5.73 -6.20
N GLN A 248 4.90 -5.52 -4.92
CA GLN A 248 4.18 -6.20 -3.85
C GLN A 248 2.69 -5.82 -3.86
N GLU A 249 2.38 -4.54 -3.97
CA GLU A 249 1.01 -4.04 -4.03
C GLU A 249 0.27 -4.57 -5.26
N ALA A 250 0.93 -4.56 -6.43
CA ALA A 250 0.37 -5.09 -7.66
C ALA A 250 0.11 -6.60 -7.57
N SER A 251 1.03 -7.37 -6.97
CA SER A 251 0.85 -8.81 -6.73
C SER A 251 -0.30 -9.11 -5.78
N GLU A 252 -0.42 -8.36 -4.68
CA GLU A 252 -1.53 -8.53 -3.74
C GLU A 252 -2.87 -8.20 -4.41
N ALA A 253 -2.96 -7.09 -5.16
CA ALA A 253 -4.16 -6.70 -5.89
C ALA A 253 -4.54 -7.73 -6.96
N TYR A 254 -3.55 -8.24 -7.71
CA TYR A 254 -3.74 -9.31 -8.69
C TYR A 254 -4.38 -10.56 -8.05
N LEU A 255 -3.76 -11.05 -6.97
CA LEU A 255 -4.20 -12.28 -6.32
C LEU A 255 -5.56 -12.14 -5.65
N VAL A 256 -5.85 -10.98 -5.03
CA VAL A 256 -7.18 -10.71 -4.45
C VAL A 256 -8.26 -10.76 -5.52
N GLY A 257 -8.07 -10.05 -6.64
CA GLY A 257 -9.02 -10.10 -7.74
C GLY A 257 -9.17 -11.52 -8.31
N LEU A 258 -8.09 -12.27 -8.45
CA LEU A 258 -8.16 -13.66 -8.91
C LEU A 258 -8.99 -14.52 -7.94
N PHE A 259 -8.85 -14.32 -6.63
CA PHE A 259 -9.66 -15.03 -5.63
C PHE A 259 -11.13 -14.63 -5.65
N GLU A 260 -11.46 -13.38 -5.95
CA GLU A 260 -12.85 -12.94 -6.15
C GLU A 260 -13.51 -13.72 -7.29
N ASP A 261 -12.85 -13.79 -8.45
CA ASP A 261 -13.37 -14.54 -9.60
C ASP A 261 -13.41 -16.04 -9.34
N THR A 262 -12.37 -16.59 -8.70
CA THR A 262 -12.33 -18.01 -8.28
C THR A 262 -13.48 -18.35 -7.34
N ASN A 263 -13.82 -17.43 -6.43
CA ASN A 263 -14.95 -17.60 -5.51
C ASN A 263 -16.29 -17.60 -6.27
N LEU A 264 -16.45 -16.73 -7.27
CA LEU A 264 -17.62 -16.74 -8.15
C LEU A 264 -17.75 -18.06 -8.92
N CYS A 265 -16.65 -18.61 -9.45
CA CYS A 265 -16.66 -19.93 -10.09
C CYS A 265 -17.08 -21.05 -9.14
N ALA A 266 -16.60 -21.03 -7.89
CA ALA A 266 -16.98 -22.03 -6.89
C ALA A 266 -18.47 -21.92 -6.51
N ILE A 267 -18.98 -20.70 -6.33
CA ILE A 267 -20.39 -20.41 -6.04
C ILE A 267 -21.29 -20.88 -7.20
N HIS A 268 -20.90 -20.59 -8.44
CA HIS A 268 -21.62 -21.05 -9.63
C HIS A 268 -21.73 -22.58 -9.66
N ALA A 269 -20.68 -23.29 -9.24
CA ALA A 269 -20.67 -24.75 -9.11
C ALA A 269 -21.30 -25.26 -7.79
N LYS A 270 -22.07 -24.43 -7.06
CA LYS A 270 -22.73 -24.74 -5.79
C LYS A 270 -21.77 -25.25 -4.69
N ARG A 271 -20.52 -24.79 -4.68
CA ARG A 271 -19.49 -25.17 -3.69
C ARG A 271 -19.02 -23.97 -2.86
N VAL A 272 -18.67 -24.23 -1.61
CA VAL A 272 -18.08 -23.24 -0.69
C VAL A 272 -16.54 -23.32 -0.65
N THR A 273 -15.97 -24.46 -1.07
CA THR A 273 -14.53 -24.70 -1.08
C THR A 273 -13.98 -24.49 -2.47
N ILE A 274 -13.04 -23.55 -2.60
CA ILE A 274 -12.34 -23.32 -3.87
C ILE A 274 -11.36 -24.45 -4.16
N MET A 275 -11.31 -24.86 -5.42
CA MET A 275 -10.50 -25.95 -5.97
C MET A 275 -9.63 -25.43 -7.13
N PRO A 276 -8.53 -26.12 -7.49
CA PRO A 276 -7.63 -25.67 -8.56
C PRO A 276 -8.36 -25.39 -9.90
N LYS A 277 -9.37 -26.20 -10.24
CA LYS A 277 -10.21 -26.00 -11.42
C LYS A 277 -10.91 -24.64 -11.46
N ASP A 278 -11.24 -24.07 -10.29
CA ASP A 278 -11.89 -22.76 -10.19
C ASP A 278 -10.89 -21.64 -10.52
N ILE A 279 -9.64 -21.76 -10.05
CA ILE A 279 -8.55 -20.81 -10.40
C ILE A 279 -8.24 -20.89 -11.89
N GLN A 280 -8.13 -22.10 -12.43
CA GLN A 280 -7.84 -22.31 -13.85
C GLN A 280 -8.97 -21.74 -14.73
N LEU A 281 -10.22 -21.94 -14.35
CA LEU A 281 -11.37 -21.34 -15.04
C LEU A 281 -11.33 -19.81 -14.95
N ALA A 282 -11.08 -19.24 -13.76
CA ALA A 282 -10.97 -17.80 -13.57
C ALA A 282 -9.85 -17.18 -14.44
N ARG A 283 -8.68 -17.82 -14.51
CA ARG A 283 -7.57 -17.42 -15.41
C ARG A 283 -7.97 -17.44 -16.88
N ARG A 284 -8.67 -18.50 -17.30
CA ARG A 284 -9.17 -18.62 -18.69
C ARG A 284 -10.15 -17.50 -19.03
N ILE A 285 -11.07 -17.16 -18.12
CA ILE A 285 -12.03 -16.06 -18.30
C ILE A 285 -11.31 -14.71 -18.39
N ARG A 286 -10.23 -14.52 -17.63
CA ARG A 286 -9.38 -13.32 -17.69
C ARG A 286 -8.55 -13.21 -18.97
N GLY A 287 -8.58 -14.21 -19.85
CA GLY A 287 -7.74 -14.27 -21.04
C GLY A 287 -6.26 -14.52 -20.74
N GLU A 288 -5.94 -14.96 -19.52
CA GLU A 288 -4.57 -15.31 -19.13
C GLU A 288 -4.28 -16.69 -19.71
N ARG A 289 -3.40 -16.76 -20.73
CA ARG A 289 -2.96 -18.05 -21.30
C ARG A 289 -2.21 -18.85 -20.23
N ALA A 290 -2.38 -20.17 -20.29
CA ALA A 290 -1.84 -21.14 -19.34
C ALA A 290 -0.33 -20.97 -19.17
#